data_AF-A0AAD8U9X7-F1
#
_entry.id   AF-A0AAD8U9X7-F1
#
_cell.length_a   1.000
_cell.length_b   1.000
_cell.length_c   1.000
_cell.angle_alpha   90.00
_cell.angle_beta   90.00
_cell.angle_gamma   90.00
#
_symmetry.space_group_name_H-M   'P 1'
#
loop_
_entity.id
_entity.type
_entity.pdbx_description
1 polymer ?
#
loop_
_entity_poly.entity_id
_entity_poly.type
_entity_poly.pdbx_seq_one_letter_code
_entity_poly.pdbx_strand_id
1 'polypeptide(L)'
;LCSASRNPVARRCAGCCGAPAYDDGPAIRTFFCGRACQRSDWNRHRTECKVMQARKSLARAAAFLEALLVRIRKAAYPFAITSIEREASTIMLVSSNDDQLHESKLTPLPTDLASLQDHPELVKPICLHASGAEAMIYFCNVIKDMLSG
;
A
#
# COMPACT_ATOMS: atom_id res chain seq x y z
N LEU A 1 14.44 26.98 3.35
CA LEU A 1 15.82 27.52 3.22
C LEU A 1 16.78 26.38 2.89
N CYS A 2 17.90 26.67 2.23
CA CYS A 2 18.93 25.66 1.95
C CYS A 2 19.45 25.05 3.26
N SER A 3 19.47 23.72 3.35
CA SER A 3 19.90 23.00 4.56
C SER A 3 21.38 23.25 4.92
N ALA A 4 22.20 23.60 3.94
CA ALA A 4 23.63 23.86 4.12
C ALA A 4 23.99 25.35 4.33
N SER A 5 23.27 26.30 3.71
CA SER A 5 23.75 27.68 3.58
C SER A 5 22.72 28.78 3.82
N ARG A 6 21.50 28.44 4.29
CA ARG A 6 20.37 29.38 4.50
C ARG A 6 19.91 30.21 3.29
N ASN A 7 20.56 30.07 2.13
CA ASN A 7 20.15 30.71 0.87
C ASN A 7 18.78 30.21 0.36
N PRO A 8 18.14 30.94 -0.58
CA PRO A 8 16.98 30.46 -1.30
C PRO A 8 17.19 29.06 -1.89
N VAL A 9 16.17 28.22 -1.80
CA VAL A 9 16.23 26.84 -2.29
C VAL A 9 15.97 26.81 -3.79
N ALA A 10 16.69 25.96 -4.51
CA ALA A 10 16.44 25.73 -5.94
C ALA A 10 15.95 24.31 -6.20
N ARG A 11 16.29 23.35 -5.32
CA ARG A 11 16.07 21.92 -5.56
C ARG A 11 15.75 21.17 -4.28
N ARG A 12 15.00 20.09 -4.43
CA ARG A 12 14.77 19.06 -3.40
C ARG A 12 15.76 17.91 -3.58
N CYS A 13 16.12 17.23 -2.50
CA CYS A 13 16.87 15.99 -2.60
C CYS A 13 16.02 14.90 -3.25
N ALA A 14 16.43 14.40 -4.42
CA ALA A 14 15.69 13.37 -5.15
C ALA A 14 15.59 12.02 -4.38
N GLY A 15 16.56 11.75 -3.50
CA GLY A 15 16.59 10.55 -2.66
C GLY A 15 15.39 10.50 -1.71
N CYS A 16 15.29 11.47 -0.80
CA CYS A 16 14.24 11.50 0.22
C CYS A 16 12.91 12.13 -0.24
N CYS A 17 12.92 12.95 -1.30
CA CYS A 17 11.69 13.60 -1.77
C CYS A 17 10.63 12.57 -2.20
N GLY A 18 9.41 12.73 -1.69
CA GLY A 18 8.27 11.86 -2.01
C GLY A 18 8.17 10.61 -1.13
N ALA A 19 8.94 10.51 -0.05
CA ALA A 19 8.71 9.48 0.96
C ALA A 19 7.39 9.74 1.71
N PRO A 20 6.56 8.71 1.98
CA PRO A 20 5.37 8.86 2.81
C PRO A 20 5.73 9.18 4.26
N ALA A 21 4.82 9.88 4.93
CA ALA A 21 4.82 10.00 6.38
C ALA A 21 4.16 8.74 6.97
N TYR A 22 4.68 8.27 8.11
CA TYR A 22 4.06 7.24 8.95
C TYR A 22 3.81 7.85 10.32
N ASP A 23 2.87 7.26 11.08
CA ASP A 23 2.00 7.85 12.10
C ASP A 23 2.54 9.02 12.96
N ASP A 24 3.85 9.10 13.28
CA ASP A 24 4.41 10.24 14.05
C ASP A 24 5.73 10.82 13.51
N GLY A 25 6.21 10.37 12.35
CA GLY A 25 7.52 10.78 11.82
C GLY A 25 7.39 11.81 10.69
N PRO A 26 8.06 12.98 10.75
CA PRO A 26 8.01 13.94 9.65
C PRO A 26 8.50 13.31 8.35
N ALA A 27 7.76 13.50 7.27
CA ALA A 27 8.28 13.29 5.92
C ALA A 27 9.30 14.41 5.65
N ILE A 28 10.53 14.23 6.12
CA ILE A 28 11.54 15.29 6.08
C ILE A 28 11.86 15.61 4.62
N ARG A 29 11.65 16.88 4.27
CA ARG A 29 11.95 17.43 2.95
C ARG A 29 13.22 18.25 3.05
N THR A 30 14.33 17.69 2.57
CA THR A 30 15.61 18.39 2.53
C THR A 30 15.75 19.17 1.22
N PHE A 31 16.06 20.46 1.33
CA PHE A 31 16.20 21.38 0.21
C PHE A 31 17.62 21.95 0.14
N PHE A 32 18.09 22.16 -1.09
CA PHE A 32 19.40 22.72 -1.37
C PHE A 32 19.29 23.83 -2.42
N CYS A 33 20.16 24.84 -2.32
CA CYS A 33 20.33 25.82 -3.40
C CYS A 33 21.07 25.24 -4.61
N GLY A 34 21.81 24.14 -4.44
CA GLY A 34 22.53 23.47 -5.52
C GLY A 34 23.25 22.19 -5.10
N ARG A 35 23.87 21.50 -6.07
CA ARG A 35 24.59 20.22 -5.84
C ARG A 35 25.78 20.37 -4.89
N ALA A 36 26.45 21.52 -4.89
CA ALA A 36 27.57 21.79 -3.99
C ALA A 36 27.13 21.74 -2.51
N CYS A 37 26.03 22.42 -2.18
CA CYS A 37 25.43 22.39 -0.85
C CYS A 37 24.92 21.00 -0.46
N GLN A 38 24.34 20.25 -1.41
CA GLN A 38 23.93 18.86 -1.15
C GLN A 38 25.13 17.96 -0.82
N ARG A 39 26.26 18.08 -1.54
CA ARG A 39 27.47 17.31 -1.27
C ARG A 39 28.10 17.70 0.06
N SER A 40 28.15 19.00 0.36
CA SER A 40 28.68 19.51 1.63
C SER A 40 27.88 19.02 2.84
N ASP A 41 26.57 18.90 2.72
CA ASP A 41 25.68 18.43 3.79
C ASP A 41 25.53 16.89 3.84
N TRP A 42 26.16 16.16 2.90
CA TRP A 42 25.88 14.74 2.69
C TRP A 42 26.16 13.90 3.94
N ASN A 43 27.24 14.17 4.68
CA ASN A 43 27.58 13.40 5.87
C ASN A 43 26.48 13.46 6.95
N ARG A 44 25.81 14.61 7.09
CA ARG A 44 24.68 14.79 8.02
C ARG A 44 23.38 14.22 7.44
N HIS A 45 23.13 14.46 6.16
CA HIS A 45 21.87 14.09 5.50
C HIS A 45 21.76 12.59 5.15
N ARG A 46 22.88 11.89 4.93
CA ARG A 46 22.91 10.54 4.32
C ARG A 46 22.05 9.51 5.05
N THR A 47 22.15 9.44 6.38
CA THR A 47 21.46 8.42 7.18
C THR A 47 19.95 8.55 7.03
N GLU A 48 19.45 9.76 7.24
CA GLU A 48 18.03 10.08 7.10
C GLU A 48 17.54 9.92 5.65
N CYS A 49 18.37 10.31 4.68
CA CYS A 49 18.10 10.14 3.26
C CYS A 49 17.86 8.66 2.90
N LYS A 50 18.66 7.74 3.45
CA LYS A 50 18.50 6.29 3.23
C LYS A 50 17.19 5.76 3.81
N VAL A 51 16.80 6.20 5.01
CA VAL A 51 15.52 5.82 5.62
C VAL A 51 14.35 6.24 4.72
N MET A 52 14.37 7.49 4.24
CA MET A 52 13.33 7.99 3.34
C MET A 52 13.32 7.26 1.99
N GLN A 53 14.48 6.88 1.46
CA GLN A 53 14.57 6.03 0.26
C GLN A 53 13.95 4.65 0.49
N ALA A 54 14.21 4.02 1.63
CA ALA A 54 13.61 2.73 2.00
C ALA A 54 12.08 2.86 2.08
N ARG A 55 11.56 3.92 2.72
CA ARG A 55 10.11 4.21 2.77
C ARG A 55 9.50 4.35 1.39
N LYS A 56 10.16 5.04 0.46
CA LYS A 56 9.70 5.16 -0.94
C LYS A 56 9.65 3.82 -1.65
N SER A 57 10.69 3.01 -1.46
CA SER A 57 10.73 1.68 -2.07
C SER A 57 9.64 0.78 -1.52
N LEU A 58 9.44 0.79 -0.20
CA LEU A 58 8.37 0.03 0.44
C LEU A 58 6.99 0.50 0.00
N ALA A 59 6.74 1.81 -0.09
CA ALA A 59 5.48 2.36 -0.55
C ALA A 59 5.17 1.96 -2.01
N ARG A 60 6.17 1.97 -2.89
CA ARG A 60 6.03 1.50 -4.27
C ARG A 60 5.74 0.00 -4.32
N ALA A 61 6.43 -0.80 -3.51
CA ALA A 61 6.20 -2.24 -3.43
C ALA A 61 4.79 -2.54 -2.90
N ALA A 62 4.34 -1.86 -1.85
CA ALA A 62 2.99 -2.00 -1.29
C ALA A 62 1.91 -1.62 -2.31
N ALA A 63 2.08 -0.49 -3.02
CA ALA A 63 1.13 -0.07 -4.05
C ALA A 63 1.07 -1.08 -5.22
N PHE A 64 2.21 -1.63 -5.63
CA PHE A 64 2.26 -2.67 -6.65
C PHE A 64 1.57 -3.96 -6.18
N LEU A 65 1.84 -4.39 -4.95
CA LEU A 65 1.26 -5.60 -4.36
C LEU A 65 -0.27 -5.45 -4.21
N GLU A 66 -0.74 -4.32 -3.69
CA GLU A 66 -2.17 -4.01 -3.60
C GLU A 66 -2.84 -4.12 -4.98
N ALA A 67 -2.24 -3.53 -6.00
CA ALA A 67 -2.76 -3.57 -7.36
C ALA A 67 -2.76 -4.99 -7.97
N LEU A 68 -1.82 -5.85 -7.58
CA LEU A 68 -1.77 -7.25 -7.97
C LEU A 68 -2.87 -8.06 -7.27
N LEU A 69 -2.99 -7.92 -5.94
CA LEU A 69 -4.01 -8.60 -5.13
C LEU A 69 -5.42 -8.27 -5.61
N VAL A 70 -5.71 -6.99 -5.89
CA VAL A 70 -7.01 -6.58 -6.45
C VAL A 70 -7.30 -7.27 -7.78
N ARG A 71 -6.30 -7.42 -8.66
CA ARG A 71 -6.49 -8.12 -9.95
C ARG A 71 -6.73 -9.61 -9.76
N ILE A 72 -5.94 -10.26 -8.92
CA ILE A 72 -6.10 -11.68 -8.60
C ILE A 72 -7.51 -11.91 -8.05
N ARG A 73 -7.96 -11.10 -7.09
CA ARG A 73 -9.28 -11.27 -6.46
C ARG A 73 -10.46 -10.97 -7.34
N LYS A 74 -10.32 -10.08 -8.31
CA LYS A 74 -11.35 -9.91 -9.34
C LYS A 74 -11.54 -11.20 -10.15
N ALA A 75 -10.46 -11.94 -10.40
CA ALA A 75 -10.50 -13.18 -11.18
C ALA A 75 -10.74 -14.45 -10.32
N ALA A 76 -10.34 -14.42 -9.05
CA ALA A 76 -10.26 -15.56 -8.15
C ALA A 76 -10.59 -15.13 -6.71
N TYR A 77 -11.86 -14.82 -6.49
CA TYR A 77 -12.41 -14.51 -5.19
C TYR A 77 -12.77 -15.81 -4.43
N PRO A 78 -12.42 -15.93 -3.14
CA PRO A 78 -12.55 -17.19 -2.40
C PRO A 78 -13.96 -17.45 -1.83
N PHE A 79 -14.88 -16.48 -1.90
CA PHE A 79 -16.24 -16.60 -1.36
C PHE A 79 -17.29 -16.38 -2.46
N ALA A 80 -18.36 -17.17 -2.45
CA ALA A 80 -19.48 -16.96 -3.37
C ALA A 80 -20.40 -15.85 -2.83
N ILE A 81 -20.03 -14.58 -3.07
CA ILE A 81 -20.83 -13.43 -2.63
C ILE A 81 -22.16 -13.42 -3.39
N THR A 82 -23.27 -13.41 -2.64
CA THR A 82 -24.64 -13.37 -3.18
C THR A 82 -25.27 -11.98 -3.05
N SER A 83 -24.94 -11.25 -1.98
CA SER A 83 -25.37 -9.85 -1.79
C SER A 83 -24.36 -9.05 -0.97
N ILE A 84 -24.47 -7.73 -1.08
CA ILE A 84 -23.69 -6.78 -0.29
C ILE A 84 -24.67 -5.84 0.37
N GLU A 85 -24.65 -5.83 1.69
CA GLU A 85 -25.50 -5.01 2.53
C GLU A 85 -24.66 -3.93 3.20
N ARG A 86 -25.23 -2.72 3.33
CA ARG A 86 -24.58 -1.59 3.98
C ARG A 86 -25.39 -1.16 5.18
N GLU A 87 -24.76 -1.15 6.34
CA GLU A 87 -25.36 -0.66 7.58
C GLU A 87 -24.44 0.39 8.21
N ALA A 88 -24.84 1.66 8.10
CA ALA A 88 -24.06 2.82 8.54
C ALA A 88 -22.62 2.84 8.00
N SER A 89 -21.64 2.43 8.82
CA SER A 89 -20.21 2.36 8.48
C SER A 89 -19.70 0.95 8.20
N THR A 90 -20.58 -0.05 8.22
CA THR A 90 -20.26 -1.46 8.04
C THR A 90 -20.74 -1.96 6.68
N ILE A 91 -19.89 -2.73 6.02
CA ILE A 91 -20.24 -3.45 4.80
C ILE A 91 -20.31 -4.93 5.16
N MET A 92 -21.47 -5.53 4.97
CA MET A 92 -21.67 -6.97 5.15
C MET A 92 -21.64 -7.66 3.81
N LEU A 93 -20.83 -8.72 3.72
CA LEU A 93 -20.76 -9.59 2.55
C LEU A 93 -21.57 -10.84 2.90
N VAL A 94 -22.68 -11.05 2.18
CA VAL A 94 -23.48 -12.26 2.33
C VAL A 94 -22.97 -13.26 1.31
N SER A 95 -22.67 -14.45 1.78
CA SER A 95 -22.15 -15.55 0.96
C SER A 95 -23.01 -16.80 1.18
N SER A 96 -22.94 -17.76 0.25
CA SER A 96 -23.81 -18.93 0.26
C SER A 96 -23.47 -19.89 1.41
N ASN A 97 -24.46 -20.51 2.06
CA ASN A 97 -24.27 -21.45 3.19
C ASN A 97 -23.35 -22.68 2.91
N ASP A 98 -22.82 -22.84 1.70
CA ASP A 98 -21.86 -23.87 1.27
C ASP A 98 -20.39 -23.37 1.31
N ASP A 99 -20.12 -22.28 2.06
CA ASP A 99 -18.83 -21.59 2.20
C ASP A 99 -17.79 -22.35 3.06
N GLN A 100 -17.70 -23.67 2.93
CA GLN A 100 -16.43 -24.29 3.29
C GLN A 100 -15.38 -23.76 2.31
N LEU A 101 -14.30 -23.18 2.83
CA LEU A 101 -13.09 -22.79 2.10
C LEU A 101 -12.53 -24.02 1.37
N HIS A 102 -13.07 -24.30 0.19
CA HIS A 102 -12.57 -25.34 -0.69
C HIS A 102 -11.66 -24.66 -1.70
N GLU A 103 -10.37 -25.02 -1.68
CA GLU A 103 -9.37 -24.58 -2.67
C GLU A 103 -9.83 -24.75 -4.13
N SER A 104 -10.82 -25.63 -4.36
CA SER A 104 -11.41 -25.95 -5.66
C SER A 104 -12.48 -24.97 -6.19
N LYS A 105 -12.87 -23.92 -5.45
CA LYS A 105 -13.94 -22.98 -5.88
C LYS A 105 -13.49 -21.51 -5.93
N LEU A 106 -12.35 -21.21 -6.55
CA LEU A 106 -12.02 -19.82 -6.91
C LEU A 106 -12.89 -19.36 -8.07
N THR A 107 -13.74 -18.37 -7.85
CA THR A 107 -14.62 -17.80 -8.88
C THR A 107 -14.35 -16.31 -9.09
N PRO A 108 -14.61 -15.75 -10.28
CA PRO A 108 -14.57 -14.31 -10.47
C PRO A 108 -15.46 -13.59 -9.45
N LEU A 109 -15.02 -12.41 -9.01
CA LEU A 109 -15.86 -11.55 -8.18
C LEU A 109 -17.10 -11.15 -8.98
N PRO A 110 -18.32 -11.32 -8.45
CA PRO A 110 -19.55 -10.96 -9.15
C PRO A 110 -19.70 -9.42 -9.18
N THR A 111 -19.12 -8.78 -10.19
CA THR A 111 -19.14 -7.31 -10.34
C THR A 111 -20.49 -6.76 -10.83
N ASP A 112 -21.39 -7.65 -11.23
CA ASP A 112 -22.73 -7.37 -11.74
C ASP A 112 -23.80 -7.26 -10.66
N LEU A 113 -23.45 -7.49 -9.38
CA LEU A 113 -24.34 -7.21 -8.25
C LEU A 113 -24.78 -5.75 -8.25
N ALA A 114 -26.09 -5.49 -8.10
CA ALA A 114 -26.66 -4.14 -8.08
C ALA A 114 -25.92 -3.22 -7.09
N SER A 115 -25.61 -3.72 -5.89
CA SER A 115 -24.86 -2.98 -4.87
C SER A 115 -23.45 -2.53 -5.33
N LEU A 116 -22.80 -3.26 -6.24
CA LEU A 116 -21.49 -2.86 -6.82
C LEU A 116 -21.62 -1.97 -8.05
N GLN A 117 -22.73 -2.08 -8.78
CA GLN A 117 -23.03 -1.17 -9.88
C GLN A 117 -23.28 0.25 -9.34
N ASP A 118 -24.04 0.35 -8.25
CA ASP A 118 -24.34 1.63 -7.58
C ASP A 118 -23.13 2.17 -6.79
N HIS A 119 -22.23 1.28 -6.37
CA HIS A 119 -21.05 1.61 -5.56
C HIS A 119 -19.76 0.93 -6.04
N PRO A 120 -19.22 1.33 -7.22
CA PRO A 120 -18.02 0.73 -7.79
C PRO A 120 -16.77 0.93 -6.93
N GLU A 121 -16.78 1.91 -6.01
CA GLU A 121 -15.69 2.14 -5.06
C GLU A 121 -15.49 0.98 -4.06
N LEU A 122 -16.51 0.15 -3.85
CA LEU A 122 -16.47 -0.98 -2.90
C LEU A 122 -15.66 -2.17 -3.40
N VAL A 123 -15.46 -2.28 -4.71
CA VAL A 123 -14.76 -3.41 -5.33
C VAL A 123 -13.35 -3.58 -4.76
N LYS A 124 -12.61 -2.48 -4.60
CA LYS A 124 -11.24 -2.52 -4.06
C LYS A 124 -11.22 -2.98 -2.60
N PRO A 125 -11.96 -2.36 -1.66
CA PRO A 125 -12.07 -2.83 -0.28
C PRO A 125 -12.45 -4.31 -0.14
N ILE A 126 -13.40 -4.80 -0.95
CA ILE A 126 -13.83 -6.21 -0.93
C ILE A 126 -12.69 -7.13 -1.36
N CYS A 127 -12.01 -6.81 -2.46
CA CYS A 127 -10.82 -7.55 -2.89
C CYS A 127 -9.73 -7.57 -1.82
N LEU A 128 -9.52 -6.43 -1.13
CA LEU A 128 -8.50 -6.32 -0.09
C LEU A 128 -8.90 -7.04 1.21
N HIS A 129 -10.20 -7.15 1.54
CA HIS A 129 -10.68 -7.92 2.68
C HIS A 129 -10.30 -9.40 2.54
N ALA A 130 -10.63 -10.04 1.41
CA ALA A 130 -10.24 -11.42 1.12
C ALA A 130 -8.71 -11.61 1.02
N SER A 131 -7.99 -10.56 0.63
CA SER A 131 -6.53 -10.58 0.60
C SER A 131 -5.90 -10.36 1.97
N GLY A 132 -6.57 -9.67 2.89
CA GLY A 132 -6.09 -9.37 4.24
C GLY A 132 -5.97 -10.62 5.12
N ALA A 133 -6.94 -11.53 5.03
CA ALA A 133 -6.89 -12.80 5.76
C ALA A 133 -5.69 -13.67 5.33
N GLU A 134 -5.48 -13.82 4.02
CA GLU A 134 -4.33 -14.54 3.48
C GLU A 134 -3.00 -13.79 3.71
N ALA A 135 -3.02 -12.46 3.62
CA ALA A 135 -1.86 -11.62 3.91
C ALA A 135 -1.32 -11.85 5.31
N MET A 136 -2.20 -11.92 6.31
CA MET A 136 -1.80 -12.15 7.71
C MET A 136 -1.15 -13.54 7.91
N ILE A 137 -1.57 -14.54 7.14
CA ILE A 137 -1.06 -15.91 7.23
C ILE A 137 0.25 -16.07 6.43
N TYR A 138 0.25 -15.64 5.17
CA TYR A 138 1.36 -15.90 4.24
C TYR A 138 2.40 -14.77 4.23
N PHE A 139 2.02 -13.49 4.28
CA PHE A 139 3.03 -12.42 4.26
C PHE A 139 3.84 -12.36 5.56
N CYS A 140 3.27 -12.71 6.72
CA CYS A 140 4.07 -12.82 7.94
C CYS A 140 5.25 -13.79 7.78
N ASN A 141 5.03 -14.94 7.13
CA ASN A 141 6.07 -15.94 6.90
C ASN A 141 7.05 -15.46 5.81
N VAL A 142 6.55 -14.93 4.69
CA VAL A 142 7.41 -14.37 3.63
C VAL A 142 8.28 -13.23 4.15
N ILE A 143 7.74 -12.33 4.98
CA ILE A 143 8.49 -11.22 5.58
C ILE A 143 9.54 -11.76 6.55
N LYS A 144 9.20 -12.75 7.40
CA LYS A 144 10.18 -13.39 8.28
C LYS A 144 11.32 -14.02 7.48
N ASP A 145 11.01 -14.79 6.43
CA ASP A 145 12.02 -15.42 5.58
C ASP A 145 12.91 -14.38 4.90
N MET A 146 12.33 -13.30 4.37
CA MET A 146 13.07 -12.19 3.75
C MET A 146 13.98 -11.45 4.74
N LEU A 147 13.60 -11.37 6.02
CA LEU A 147 14.38 -10.73 7.08
C LEU A 147 15.38 -11.67 7.76
N SER A 148 15.31 -12.97 7.50
CA SER A 148 16.21 -14.00 8.03
C SER A 148 17.49 -14.16 7.21
N GLY A 149 17.64 -13.36 6.15
CA GLY A 149 18.83 -13.32 5.28
C GLY A 149 20.00 -12.55 5.87
#